data_AF-A0A1B8GM61-F1
#
_entry.id   AF-A0A1B8GM61-F1
#
_cell.length_a   1.000
_cell.length_b   1.000
_cell.length_c   1.000
_cell.angle_alpha   90.00
_cell.angle_beta   90.00
_cell.angle_gamma   90.00
#
_symmetry.space_group_name_H-M   'P 1'
#
loop_
_entity.id
_entity.type
_entity.pdbx_description
1 polymer ?
#
loop_
_entity_poly.entity_id
_entity_poly.type
_entity_poly.pdbx_seq_one_letter_code
_entity_poly.pdbx_strand_id
1 'polypeptide(L)'
;MFADFFLNSTLSGVFAKFFPDTFTVALARRIRAITMSFSSLVQDLSFRDANDERRPPRAPLSTSSTIDDRRSHVSRAMSYASTSATSVSISGDISSQLHGGYSHPLARSWQAERQLTKSMLIYPLFVSDQDDEESIIPSLPDQHRRGINKLVPHLEPLIRKGLKSVILFGVPLAPGSKDALGTSADDPKGPVMAAIRLLRQRFPQLFITVDVCLCEYTSHGHCGILRDDGSLNNQLSVDRISDVAVAYAQAGAHCVAPSDMNDGRIRAIKLKLIEEGIAHRVVLMSYAAKFSGCLYGPFRDAAGSVPSFGDRKCYQLPHGGRGLARRAMHRDIAEGADIIMVKPAGQYLDIISDAKEIGKDMPVAAYQVSGEFAMIHAAAKAGVFDLKAMAFESTEGILRAGATIVVSYFTPRFLDWLES
;
A
#
# COMPACT_ATOMS: atom_id res chain seq x y z
N MET A 1 -11.96 -29.15 -56.36
CA MET A 1 -11.11 -29.49 -57.52
C MET A 1 -10.69 -28.16 -58.14
N PHE A 2 -9.37 -27.91 -58.16
CA PHE A 2 -8.66 -26.73 -58.66
C PHE A 2 -8.72 -25.43 -57.85
N ALA A 3 -7.77 -25.31 -56.93
CA ALA A 3 -7.07 -24.08 -56.62
C ALA A 3 -5.59 -24.36 -56.91
N ASP A 4 -5.00 -23.65 -57.87
CA ASP A 4 -3.55 -23.61 -58.12
C ASP A 4 -3.27 -22.46 -59.09
N PHE A 5 -2.66 -21.37 -58.61
CA PHE A 5 -1.52 -20.69 -59.25
C PHE A 5 -1.17 -19.42 -58.46
N PHE A 6 0.13 -19.10 -58.45
CA PHE A 6 0.81 -17.96 -57.82
C PHE A 6 1.21 -18.11 -56.36
N LEU A 7 2.37 -18.71 -56.14
CA LEU A 7 3.54 -17.98 -55.61
C LEU A 7 4.74 -18.94 -55.58
N ASN A 8 5.72 -18.68 -56.44
CA ASN A 8 7.01 -19.34 -56.35
C ASN A 8 8.15 -18.34 -56.63
N SER A 9 9.26 -18.57 -55.94
CA SER A 9 10.58 -17.93 -56.06
C SER A 9 10.73 -16.51 -55.52
N THR A 10 11.31 -16.39 -54.32
CA THR A 10 12.72 -15.99 -54.14
C THR A 10 13.03 -15.88 -52.64
N LEU A 11 14.29 -16.19 -52.29
CA LEU A 11 14.91 -16.09 -50.95
C LEU A 11 14.78 -17.31 -50.03
N SER A 12 15.22 -18.46 -50.53
CA SER A 12 15.85 -19.50 -49.71
C SER A 12 17.37 -19.45 -49.93
N GLY A 13 18.12 -18.99 -48.93
CA GLY A 13 19.58 -19.06 -48.96
C GLY A 13 20.18 -18.29 -47.79
N VAL A 14 20.82 -19.02 -46.88
CA VAL A 14 21.51 -18.56 -45.67
C VAL A 14 20.61 -18.46 -44.42
N PHE A 15 20.34 -19.59 -43.75
CA PHE A 15 20.33 -19.76 -42.28
C PHE A 15 19.95 -21.21 -41.90
N ALA A 16 20.63 -22.19 -42.50
CA ALA A 16 20.53 -23.60 -42.09
C ALA A 16 21.92 -24.11 -41.69
N LYS A 17 22.32 -23.78 -40.46
CA LYS A 17 23.34 -24.50 -39.70
C LYS A 17 23.25 -24.05 -38.24
N PHE A 18 23.24 -25.03 -37.34
CA PHE A 18 23.07 -24.95 -35.87
C PHE A 18 21.61 -24.94 -35.39
N PHE A 19 21.01 -26.13 -35.22
CA PHE A 19 20.39 -26.66 -33.98
C PHE A 19 19.42 -27.83 -34.33
N PRO A 20 19.49 -29.00 -33.67
CA PRO A 20 18.68 -30.18 -34.03
C PRO A 20 17.30 -30.26 -33.32
N ASP A 21 16.34 -30.82 -34.06
CA ASP A 21 14.91 -31.03 -33.77
C ASP A 21 14.61 -32.03 -32.64
N THR A 22 14.73 -31.65 -31.37
CA THR A 22 14.18 -32.46 -30.25
C THR A 22 13.48 -31.69 -29.14
N PHE A 23 13.36 -30.35 -29.20
CA PHE A 23 12.76 -29.57 -28.12
C PHE A 23 11.29 -29.17 -28.33
N THR A 24 10.75 -29.32 -29.54
CA THR A 24 9.42 -28.79 -29.90
C THR A 24 8.27 -29.74 -29.58
N VAL A 25 8.54 -31.04 -29.32
CA VAL A 25 7.49 -32.05 -29.02
C VAL A 25 7.22 -32.21 -27.51
N ALA A 26 8.20 -31.89 -26.66
CA ALA A 26 8.04 -31.99 -25.19
C ALA A 26 7.23 -30.83 -24.58
N LEU A 27 7.28 -29.64 -25.20
CA LEU A 27 6.57 -28.45 -24.72
C LEU A 27 5.05 -28.50 -25.03
N ALA A 28 4.67 -29.07 -26.18
CA ALA A 28 3.27 -29.26 -26.56
C ALA A 28 2.53 -30.30 -25.68
N ARG A 29 3.25 -31.26 -25.08
CA ARG A 29 2.69 -32.25 -24.15
C ARG A 29 2.50 -31.73 -22.72
N ARG A 30 3.29 -30.75 -22.28
CA ARG A 30 3.15 -30.11 -20.95
C ARG A 30 2.05 -29.04 -20.90
N ILE A 31 1.73 -28.41 -22.02
CA ILE A 31 0.67 -27.40 -22.10
C ILE A 31 -0.75 -28.02 -22.06
N ARG A 32 -0.90 -29.28 -22.49
CA ARG A 32 -2.18 -30.01 -22.40
C ARG A 32 -2.48 -30.65 -21.04
N ALA A 33 -1.49 -30.73 -20.14
CA ALA A 33 -1.64 -31.32 -18.79
C ALA A 33 -1.92 -30.27 -17.69
N ILE A 34 -1.83 -28.97 -18.01
CA ILE A 34 -2.05 -27.86 -17.06
C ILE A 34 -3.45 -27.23 -17.23
N THR A 35 -4.23 -27.64 -18.22
CA THR A 35 -5.60 -27.14 -18.49
C THR A 35 -6.72 -28.09 -18.07
N MET A 36 -6.44 -29.06 -17.20
CA MET A 36 -7.49 -29.85 -16.56
C MET A 36 -7.19 -30.03 -15.07
N SER A 37 -8.08 -29.46 -14.24
CA SER A 37 -8.28 -29.68 -12.79
C SER A 37 -8.18 -28.41 -11.93
N PHE A 38 -9.07 -27.45 -12.20
CA PHE A 38 -9.59 -26.53 -11.17
C PHE A 38 -11.12 -26.65 -11.03
N SER A 39 -11.79 -27.28 -12.00
CA SER A 39 -13.24 -27.53 -11.99
C SER A 39 -13.66 -28.74 -11.14
N SER A 40 -12.73 -29.66 -10.82
CA SER A 40 -12.99 -30.84 -9.98
C SER A 40 -12.80 -30.59 -8.49
N LEU A 41 -12.21 -29.46 -8.08
CA LEU A 41 -12.05 -29.11 -6.66
C LEU A 41 -13.29 -28.42 -6.08
N VAL A 42 -14.19 -27.91 -6.94
CA VAL A 42 -15.38 -27.13 -6.53
C VAL A 42 -16.66 -27.99 -6.49
N GLN A 43 -16.66 -29.17 -7.13
CA GLN A 43 -17.83 -30.05 -7.11
C GLN A 43 -17.99 -30.86 -5.81
N ASP A 44 -16.90 -31.13 -5.08
CA ASP A 44 -16.95 -31.90 -3.82
C ASP A 44 -17.44 -31.11 -2.58
N LEU A 45 -17.67 -29.80 -2.71
CA LEU A 45 -18.22 -28.96 -1.63
C LEU A 45 -19.72 -28.69 -1.75
N SER A 46 -20.39 -29.23 -2.77
CA SER A 46 -21.80 -28.95 -3.07
C SER A 46 -22.77 -30.11 -2.82
N PHE A 47 -22.32 -31.20 -2.19
CA PHE A 47 -23.16 -32.37 -1.86
C PHE A 47 -23.26 -32.61 -0.34
N ARG A 48 -23.70 -31.60 0.41
CA ARG A 48 -24.29 -31.76 1.76
C ARG A 48 -25.30 -30.65 2.05
N ASP A 49 -26.32 -30.53 1.22
CA ASP A 49 -27.56 -29.83 1.57
C ASP A 49 -28.64 -30.13 0.53
N ALA A 50 -29.22 -31.32 0.63
CA ALA A 50 -30.46 -31.67 -0.06
C ALA A 50 -31.02 -32.97 0.54
N ASN A 51 -31.67 -32.86 1.70
CA ASN A 51 -32.72 -33.79 2.11
C ASN A 51 -33.47 -33.18 3.30
N ASP A 52 -34.49 -32.37 3.02
CA ASP A 52 -35.59 -32.21 3.95
C ASP A 52 -36.89 -32.03 3.16
N GLU A 53 -37.71 -33.08 3.15
CA GLU A 53 -39.06 -33.08 2.59
C GLU A 53 -40.06 -33.38 3.72
N ARG A 54 -41.03 -32.46 3.85
CA ARG A 54 -42.41 -32.62 4.36
C ARG A 54 -42.68 -32.51 5.88
N ARG A 55 -43.39 -31.44 6.25
CA ARG A 55 -44.50 -31.51 7.24
C ARG A 55 -45.58 -30.43 6.98
N PRO A 56 -46.89 -30.76 7.06
CA PRO A 56 -47.99 -29.81 6.85
C PRO A 56 -48.49 -29.17 8.17
N PRO A 57 -49.41 -28.17 8.12
CA PRO A 57 -49.60 -27.19 9.19
C PRO A 57 -50.85 -27.43 10.04
N ARG A 58 -50.90 -26.87 11.27
CA ARG A 58 -52.12 -26.31 11.89
C ARG A 58 -51.86 -25.54 13.19
N ALA A 59 -52.76 -24.60 13.45
CA ALA A 59 -52.69 -23.44 14.35
C ALA A 59 -53.41 -23.69 15.72
N PRO A 60 -53.79 -22.68 16.53
CA PRO A 60 -53.37 -22.54 17.93
C PRO A 60 -54.49 -22.73 18.97
N LEU A 61 -54.16 -22.87 20.27
CA LEU A 61 -54.83 -22.24 21.45
C LEU A 61 -54.56 -22.98 22.80
N SER A 62 -54.13 -22.16 23.78
CA SER A 62 -54.57 -22.03 25.19
C SER A 62 -54.57 -23.16 26.26
N THR A 63 -54.18 -22.72 27.47
CA THR A 63 -54.59 -23.07 28.86
C THR A 63 -53.98 -24.26 29.64
N SER A 64 -53.23 -23.86 30.69
CA SER A 64 -53.18 -24.28 32.12
C SER A 64 -53.03 -25.74 32.58
N SER A 65 -52.07 -25.92 33.52
CA SER A 65 -51.92 -26.95 34.58
C SER A 65 -51.80 -28.41 34.10
N THR A 66 -50.87 -29.26 34.55
CA THR A 66 -50.49 -29.60 35.93
C THR A 66 -49.08 -30.23 35.96
N ILE A 67 -48.45 -30.17 37.14
CA ILE A 67 -47.25 -30.89 37.57
C ILE A 67 -47.41 -32.39 37.31
N ASP A 68 -46.45 -33.02 36.60
CA ASP A 68 -45.94 -34.33 37.03
C ASP A 68 -44.55 -34.68 36.45
N ASP A 69 -43.82 -35.38 37.29
CA ASP A 69 -42.40 -35.72 37.27
C ASP A 69 -42.05 -36.77 36.20
N ARG A 70 -41.25 -36.43 35.17
CA ARG A 70 -40.43 -37.41 34.43
C ARG A 70 -39.11 -36.81 33.94
N ARG A 71 -38.03 -37.24 34.62
CA ARG A 71 -36.62 -37.20 34.22
C ARG A 71 -36.41 -37.19 32.69
N SER A 72 -35.98 -36.05 32.16
CA SER A 72 -35.40 -35.96 30.82
C SER A 72 -33.88 -35.85 30.93
N HIS A 73 -33.21 -36.80 30.29
CA HIS A 73 -31.77 -36.97 30.19
C HIS A 73 -31.03 -35.66 29.85
N VAL A 74 -30.30 -35.14 30.82
CA VAL A 74 -29.19 -34.21 30.57
C VAL A 74 -28.11 -35.01 29.83
N SER A 75 -27.83 -34.64 28.58
CA SER A 75 -26.68 -35.14 27.83
C SER A 75 -25.43 -34.97 28.68
N ARG A 76 -24.89 -36.10 29.13
CA ARG A 76 -23.66 -36.19 29.91
C ARG A 76 -22.53 -35.65 29.04
N ALA A 77 -22.10 -34.42 29.34
CA ALA A 77 -20.86 -33.89 28.82
C ALA A 77 -19.76 -34.95 29.04
N MET A 78 -19.04 -35.30 27.98
CA MET A 78 -17.93 -36.26 28.09
C MET A 78 -16.96 -35.73 29.15
N SER A 79 -16.84 -36.44 30.26
CA SER A 79 -15.84 -36.15 31.27
C SER A 79 -14.48 -36.39 30.62
N TYR A 80 -13.73 -35.32 30.36
CA TYR A 80 -12.31 -35.44 30.12
C TYR A 80 -11.68 -36.05 31.38
N ALA A 81 -11.40 -37.34 31.34
CA ALA A 81 -10.64 -38.02 32.37
C ALA A 81 -9.23 -37.42 32.37
N SER A 82 -8.93 -36.64 33.40
CA SER A 82 -7.60 -36.08 33.65
C SER A 82 -6.62 -37.25 33.82
N THR A 83 -5.71 -37.42 32.85
CA THR A 83 -4.56 -38.31 33.00
C THR A 83 -3.66 -37.75 34.09
N SER A 84 -3.47 -38.53 35.15
CA SER A 84 -2.79 -38.22 36.40
C SER A 84 -1.26 -38.02 36.30
N ALA A 85 -0.75 -37.56 35.15
CA ALA A 85 0.68 -37.33 34.90
C ALA A 85 1.03 -35.86 34.58
N THR A 86 0.14 -34.91 34.86
CA THR A 86 0.46 -33.47 34.79
C THR A 86 -0.51 -32.67 35.68
N SER A 87 -0.50 -32.92 36.99
CA SER A 87 -1.22 -32.08 37.95
C SER A 87 -0.45 -30.79 38.23
N VAL A 88 -0.14 -30.01 37.19
CA VAL A 88 0.04 -28.58 37.41
C VAL A 88 -1.38 -28.04 37.54
N SER A 89 -1.73 -27.55 38.74
CA SER A 89 -2.99 -26.83 38.96
C SER A 89 -2.98 -25.58 38.08
N ILE A 90 -3.47 -25.69 36.83
CA ILE A 90 -3.67 -24.53 35.94
C ILE A 90 -4.74 -23.59 36.54
N SER A 91 -5.54 -24.09 37.49
CA SER A 91 -6.37 -23.27 38.37
C SER A 91 -5.52 -22.55 39.40
N GLY A 92 -5.21 -21.26 39.17
CA GLY A 92 -5.00 -20.32 40.28
C GLY A 92 -3.67 -19.57 40.38
N ASP A 93 -2.74 -19.67 39.43
CA ASP A 93 -1.62 -18.71 39.45
C ASP A 93 -2.11 -17.34 38.97
N ILE A 94 -2.00 -16.33 39.84
CA ILE A 94 -2.34 -14.92 39.58
C ILE A 94 -1.57 -14.41 38.35
N SER A 95 -0.33 -14.86 38.16
CA SER A 95 0.52 -14.44 37.03
C SER A 95 -0.07 -14.81 35.66
N SER A 96 -0.92 -15.84 35.62
CA SER A 96 -1.55 -16.35 34.39
C SER A 96 -2.91 -15.69 34.09
N GLN A 97 -3.45 -14.86 34.98
CA GLN A 97 -4.81 -14.30 34.87
C GLN A 97 -4.84 -12.98 34.07
N LEU A 98 -4.86 -13.07 32.73
CA LEU A 98 -4.90 -11.87 31.87
C LEU A 98 -6.30 -11.47 31.37
N HIS A 99 -7.27 -12.39 31.40
CA HIS A 99 -8.61 -12.19 30.81
C HIS A 99 -9.36 -10.96 31.38
N GLY A 100 -9.08 -10.58 32.63
CA GLY A 100 -9.64 -9.39 33.25
C GLY A 100 -9.37 -8.12 32.44
N GLY A 101 -8.17 -7.98 31.86
CA GLY A 101 -7.74 -6.78 31.14
C GLY A 101 -8.42 -6.53 29.80
N TYR A 102 -9.13 -7.50 29.22
CA TYR A 102 -9.74 -7.39 27.89
C TYR A 102 -11.16 -8.00 27.79
N SER A 103 -11.80 -8.26 28.93
CA SER A 103 -13.14 -8.86 29.02
C SER A 103 -14.26 -7.95 28.50
N HIS A 104 -14.12 -6.62 28.65
CA HIS A 104 -15.11 -5.62 28.22
C HIS A 104 -14.66 -4.88 26.94
N PRO A 105 -15.57 -4.43 26.04
CA PRO A 105 -15.20 -3.65 24.84
C PRO A 105 -14.28 -2.45 25.15
N LEU A 106 -14.62 -1.66 26.17
CA LEU A 106 -13.78 -0.54 26.62
C LEU A 106 -12.40 -1.00 27.12
N ALA A 107 -12.35 -2.12 27.87
CA ALA A 107 -11.09 -2.65 28.37
C ALA A 107 -10.16 -3.07 27.23
N ARG A 108 -10.69 -3.67 26.14
CA ARG A 108 -9.92 -3.94 24.92
C ARG A 108 -9.34 -2.68 24.30
N SER A 109 -10.13 -1.60 24.22
CA SER A 109 -9.66 -0.33 23.65
C SER A 109 -8.57 0.35 24.48
N TRP A 110 -8.55 0.14 25.80
CA TRP A 110 -7.52 0.66 26.70
C TRP A 110 -6.17 -0.06 26.57
N GLN A 111 -6.15 -1.27 26.00
CA GLN A 111 -4.88 -1.99 25.74
C GLN A 111 -4.07 -1.37 24.60
N ALA A 112 -4.70 -0.55 23.75
CA ALA A 112 -4.01 0.13 22.66
C ALA A 112 -3.23 1.34 23.22
N GLU A 113 -1.91 1.36 23.01
CA GLU A 113 -1.08 2.53 23.32
C GLU A 113 -1.48 3.77 22.49
N ARG A 114 -2.13 3.56 21.35
CA ARG A 114 -2.65 4.60 20.47
C ARG A 114 -3.90 4.10 19.73
N GLN A 115 -4.92 4.94 19.69
CA GLN A 115 -6.13 4.71 18.89
C GLN A 115 -6.04 5.46 17.56
N LEU A 116 -6.60 4.87 16.50
CA LEU A 116 -6.65 5.49 15.18
C LEU A 116 -7.56 6.71 15.17
N THR A 117 -7.07 7.84 14.68
CA THR A 117 -7.86 9.06 14.48
C THR A 117 -7.73 9.59 13.06
N LYS A 118 -8.72 10.38 12.61
CA LYS A 118 -8.76 10.94 11.25
C LYS A 118 -7.53 11.78 10.90
N SER A 119 -6.95 12.48 11.87
CA SER A 119 -5.77 13.34 11.67
C SER A 119 -4.47 12.57 11.43
N MET A 120 -4.44 11.26 11.70
CA MET A 120 -3.27 10.42 11.42
C MET A 120 -3.17 10.02 9.94
N LEU A 121 -4.25 10.19 9.17
CA LEU A 121 -4.36 9.71 7.80
C LEU A 121 -3.85 10.75 6.80
N ILE A 122 -3.01 10.28 5.87
CA ILE A 122 -2.59 11.02 4.67
C ILE A 122 -3.15 10.30 3.45
N TYR A 123 -3.96 11.00 2.64
CA TYR A 123 -4.57 10.43 1.44
C TYR A 123 -3.69 10.62 0.18
N PRO A 124 -3.27 9.53 -0.50
CA PRO A 124 -2.57 9.64 -1.79
C PRO A 124 -3.44 10.15 -2.93
N LEU A 125 -2.92 11.06 -3.75
CA LEU A 125 -3.57 11.59 -4.94
C LEU A 125 -2.66 11.51 -6.16
N PHE A 126 -3.19 11.02 -7.28
CA PHE A 126 -2.50 10.97 -8.57
C PHE A 126 -2.99 12.12 -9.46
N VAL A 127 -2.13 13.09 -9.73
CA VAL A 127 -2.47 14.33 -10.44
C VAL A 127 -1.97 14.26 -11.88
N SER A 128 -2.91 14.26 -12.82
CA SER A 128 -2.64 14.26 -14.26
C SER A 128 -2.25 15.65 -14.78
N ASP A 129 -1.52 15.66 -15.89
CA ASP A 129 -1.29 16.85 -16.73
C ASP A 129 -2.45 17.17 -17.69
N GLN A 130 -3.50 16.34 -17.71
CA GLN A 130 -4.76 16.64 -18.40
C GLN A 130 -5.78 17.20 -17.41
N ASP A 131 -6.14 18.48 -17.57
CA ASP A 131 -6.90 19.25 -16.58
C ASP A 131 -8.24 18.63 -16.16
N ASP A 132 -8.94 17.96 -17.08
CA ASP A 132 -10.26 17.37 -16.86
C ASP A 132 -10.26 15.85 -16.69
N GLU A 133 -9.09 15.20 -16.63
CA GLU A 133 -9.00 13.74 -16.51
C GLU A 133 -9.65 13.23 -15.21
N GLU A 134 -10.40 12.13 -15.30
CA GLU A 134 -10.87 11.36 -14.15
C GLU A 134 -10.90 9.87 -14.50
N SER A 135 -9.71 9.30 -14.66
CA SER A 135 -9.54 7.90 -15.09
C SER A 135 -9.45 6.97 -13.89
N ILE A 136 -10.24 5.90 -13.89
CA ILE A 136 -10.09 4.81 -12.90
C ILE A 136 -8.72 4.16 -13.09
N ILE A 137 -8.08 3.76 -11.99
CA ILE A 137 -6.86 2.94 -11.99
C ILE A 137 -7.28 1.48 -11.72
N PRO A 138 -7.37 0.60 -12.74
CA PRO A 138 -8.00 -0.72 -12.57
C PRO A 138 -7.34 -1.62 -11.52
N SER A 139 -6.01 -1.53 -11.39
CA SER A 139 -5.24 -2.31 -10.42
C SER A 139 -5.32 -1.75 -8.99
N LEU A 140 -5.88 -0.56 -8.81
CA LEU A 140 -5.97 0.14 -7.53
C LEU A 140 -7.44 0.53 -7.24
N PRO A 141 -8.24 -0.38 -6.64
CA PRO A 141 -9.68 -0.22 -6.50
C PRO A 141 -10.13 1.15 -5.94
N ASP A 142 -11.19 1.71 -6.52
CA ASP A 142 -11.78 3.01 -6.18
C ASP A 142 -10.86 4.24 -6.35
N GLN A 143 -9.60 4.07 -6.77
CA GLN A 143 -8.66 5.17 -7.00
C GLN A 143 -8.69 5.65 -8.45
N HIS A 144 -8.43 6.94 -8.63
CA HIS A 144 -8.44 7.58 -9.94
C HIS A 144 -7.19 8.44 -10.12
N ARG A 145 -6.77 8.56 -11.38
CA ARG A 145 -5.91 9.64 -11.84
C ARG A 145 -6.80 10.84 -12.17
N ARG A 146 -6.47 12.01 -11.62
CA ARG A 146 -7.31 13.21 -11.71
C ARG A 146 -6.56 14.40 -12.23
N GLY A 147 -7.17 15.11 -13.16
CA GLY A 147 -6.76 16.45 -13.56
C GLY A 147 -7.05 17.50 -12.50
N ILE A 148 -6.45 18.68 -12.69
CA ILE A 148 -6.54 19.80 -11.75
C ILE A 148 -8.00 20.23 -11.47
N ASN A 149 -8.87 20.21 -12.49
CA ASN A 149 -10.28 20.62 -12.38
C ASN A 149 -11.12 19.64 -11.55
N LYS A 150 -10.63 18.41 -11.35
CA LYS A 150 -11.33 17.35 -10.60
C LYS A 150 -10.90 17.28 -9.13
N LEU A 151 -9.78 17.90 -8.75
CA LEU A 151 -9.24 17.81 -7.39
C LEU A 151 -10.16 18.47 -6.35
N VAL A 152 -10.63 19.69 -6.59
CA VAL A 152 -11.47 20.43 -5.62
C VAL A 152 -12.81 19.73 -5.39
N PRO A 153 -13.61 19.38 -6.43
CA PRO A 153 -14.85 18.64 -6.23
C PRO A 153 -14.66 17.30 -5.52
N HIS A 154 -13.54 16.63 -5.76
CA HIS A 154 -13.22 15.35 -5.12
C HIS A 154 -12.86 15.50 -3.63
N LEU A 155 -12.04 16.50 -3.29
CA LEU A 155 -11.50 16.67 -1.94
C LEU A 155 -12.45 17.38 -0.99
N GLU A 156 -13.28 18.30 -1.49
CA GLU A 156 -14.20 19.06 -0.65
C GLU A 156 -15.08 18.18 0.27
N PRO A 157 -15.77 17.12 -0.22
CA PRO A 157 -16.53 16.24 0.67
C PRO A 157 -15.64 15.48 1.67
N LEU A 158 -14.42 15.09 1.30
CA LEU A 158 -13.50 14.40 2.21
C LEU A 158 -12.99 15.31 3.32
N ILE A 159 -12.71 16.58 3.00
CA ILE A 159 -12.32 17.61 3.98
C ILE A 159 -13.46 17.86 4.97
N ARG A 160 -14.71 17.95 4.51
CA ARG A 160 -15.88 18.05 5.40
C ARG A 160 -16.01 16.85 6.35
N LYS A 161 -15.61 15.65 5.89
CA LYS A 161 -15.57 14.43 6.72
C LYS A 161 -14.35 14.35 7.68
N GLY A 162 -13.43 15.31 7.59
CA GLY A 162 -12.28 15.44 8.49
C GLY A 162 -10.91 15.13 7.87
N LEU A 163 -10.79 15.01 6.53
CA LEU A 163 -9.48 14.87 5.88
C LEU A 163 -8.58 16.05 6.24
N LYS A 164 -7.40 15.78 6.80
CA LYS A 164 -6.43 16.81 7.18
C LYS A 164 -5.18 16.86 6.31
N SER A 165 -4.84 15.78 5.62
CA SER A 165 -3.58 15.70 4.86
C SER A 165 -3.71 14.87 3.59
N VAL A 166 -3.00 15.31 2.55
CA VAL A 166 -2.86 14.60 1.26
C VAL A 166 -1.40 14.45 0.91
N ILE A 167 -1.06 13.43 0.11
CA ILE A 167 0.24 13.31 -0.55
C ILE A 167 0.06 13.28 -2.07
N LEU A 168 0.69 14.24 -2.75
CA LEU A 168 0.57 14.42 -4.19
C LEU A 168 1.63 13.61 -4.96
N PHE A 169 1.19 12.92 -6.01
CA PHE A 169 2.02 12.27 -7.02
C PHE A 169 1.66 12.84 -8.40
N GLY A 170 2.63 13.44 -9.08
CA GLY A 170 2.44 13.91 -10.46
C GLY A 170 2.48 12.75 -11.44
N VAL A 171 1.59 12.77 -12.42
CA VAL A 171 1.52 11.76 -13.47
C VAL A 171 1.47 12.44 -14.83
N PRO A 172 2.61 12.99 -15.30
CA PRO A 172 2.68 13.56 -16.63
C PRO A 172 2.65 12.45 -17.70
N LEU A 173 1.71 12.56 -18.63
CA LEU A 173 1.46 11.61 -19.71
C LEU A 173 1.61 12.24 -21.10
N ALA A 174 1.66 13.57 -21.18
CA ALA A 174 1.85 14.28 -22.43
C ALA A 174 3.15 13.83 -23.12
N PRO A 175 3.15 13.63 -24.45
CA PRO A 175 4.35 13.29 -25.20
C PRO A 175 5.48 14.31 -24.95
N GLY A 176 6.71 13.81 -24.72
CA GLY A 176 7.87 14.67 -24.45
C GLY A 176 7.96 15.22 -23.02
N SER A 177 6.99 14.91 -22.14
CA SER A 177 7.04 15.32 -20.72
C SER A 177 8.10 14.59 -19.89
N LYS A 178 8.66 13.49 -20.40
CA LYS A 178 9.68 12.68 -19.71
C LYS A 178 11.00 12.70 -20.44
N ASP A 179 12.09 12.93 -19.73
CA ASP A 179 13.45 12.93 -20.25
C ASP A 179 14.43 12.22 -19.30
N ALA A 180 15.72 12.16 -19.60
CA ALA A 180 16.69 11.44 -18.76
C ALA A 180 16.97 12.14 -17.42
N LEU A 181 16.59 13.41 -17.27
CA LEU A 181 16.91 14.25 -16.11
C LEU A 181 15.71 14.51 -15.19
N GLY A 182 14.51 14.11 -15.61
CA GLY A 182 13.26 14.44 -14.93
C GLY A 182 13.01 15.94 -14.92
N THR A 183 13.26 16.64 -16.03
CA THR A 183 13.13 18.11 -16.11
C THR A 183 11.74 18.60 -15.72
N SER A 184 10.69 17.84 -16.03
CA SER A 184 9.30 18.21 -15.70
C SER A 184 8.92 18.04 -14.23
N ALA A 185 9.79 17.47 -13.38
CA ALA A 185 9.50 17.21 -11.97
C ALA A 185 9.14 18.48 -11.19
N ASP A 186 9.75 19.60 -11.51
CA ASP A 186 9.51 20.91 -10.90
C ASP A 186 9.06 21.97 -11.91
N ASP A 187 8.51 21.55 -13.06
CA ASP A 187 7.92 22.48 -14.02
C ASP A 187 6.87 23.34 -13.31
N PRO A 188 6.99 24.68 -13.29
CA PRO A 188 6.00 25.56 -12.68
C PRO A 188 4.58 25.37 -13.21
N LYS A 189 4.43 24.82 -14.43
CA LYS A 189 3.14 24.47 -15.06
C LYS A 189 2.78 22.99 -14.91
N GLY A 190 3.65 22.19 -14.32
CA GLY A 190 3.45 20.77 -14.09
C GLY A 190 2.30 20.48 -13.11
N PRO A 191 1.77 19.25 -13.12
CA PRO A 191 0.56 18.88 -12.39
C PRO A 191 0.70 19.08 -10.87
N VAL A 192 1.86 18.75 -10.30
CA VAL A 192 2.12 18.91 -8.87
C VAL A 192 2.16 20.38 -8.47
N MET A 193 2.89 21.20 -9.23
CA MET A 193 3.02 22.64 -8.95
C MET A 193 1.67 23.36 -9.06
N ALA A 194 0.86 23.00 -10.04
CA ALA A 194 -0.51 23.50 -10.17
C ALA A 194 -1.40 23.06 -8.98
N ALA A 195 -1.35 21.78 -8.61
CA ALA A 195 -2.12 21.23 -7.51
C ALA A 195 -1.77 21.86 -6.15
N ILE A 196 -0.48 22.06 -5.85
CA ILE A 196 -0.06 22.72 -4.61
C ILE A 196 -0.72 24.10 -4.52
N ARG A 197 -0.57 24.95 -5.54
CA ARG A 197 -1.10 26.32 -5.53
C ARG A 197 -2.63 26.33 -5.41
N LEU A 198 -3.32 25.48 -6.18
CA LEU A 198 -4.77 25.35 -6.12
C LEU A 198 -5.24 24.94 -4.72
N LEU A 199 -4.65 23.88 -4.14
CA LEU A 199 -5.08 23.37 -2.85
C LEU A 199 -4.74 24.33 -1.70
N ARG A 200 -3.62 25.06 -1.78
CA ARG A 200 -3.31 26.15 -0.83
C ARG A 200 -4.35 27.25 -0.86
N GLN A 201 -4.82 27.63 -2.05
CA GLN A 201 -5.84 28.67 -2.21
C GLN A 201 -7.22 28.21 -1.74
N ARG A 202 -7.64 26.99 -2.08
CA ARG A 202 -9.01 26.51 -1.83
C ARG A 202 -9.18 25.88 -0.45
N PHE A 203 -8.14 25.27 0.09
CA PHE A 203 -8.17 24.59 1.38
C PHE A 203 -6.97 24.99 2.27
N PRO A 204 -6.96 26.22 2.83
CA PRO A 204 -5.81 26.74 3.56
C PRO A 204 -5.37 25.91 4.78
N GLN A 205 -6.28 25.11 5.36
CA GLN A 205 -6.03 24.22 6.50
C GLN A 205 -5.61 22.80 6.09
N LEU A 206 -5.66 22.45 4.81
CA LEU A 206 -5.22 21.14 4.33
C LEU A 206 -3.70 21.08 4.38
N PHE A 207 -3.16 20.08 5.07
CA PHE A 207 -1.73 19.80 5.06
C PHE A 207 -1.36 19.12 3.73
N ILE A 208 -0.37 19.66 3.04
CA ILE A 208 -0.03 19.25 1.67
C ILE A 208 1.37 18.65 1.74
N THR A 209 1.41 17.33 1.63
CA THR A 209 2.63 16.55 1.44
C THR A 209 2.82 16.31 -0.05
N VAL A 210 4.06 16.32 -0.52
CA VAL A 210 4.40 16.07 -1.92
C VAL A 210 5.51 15.05 -2.00
N ASP A 211 5.33 14.02 -2.84
CA ASP A 211 6.40 13.06 -3.11
C ASP A 211 7.54 13.73 -3.89
N VAL A 212 8.78 13.53 -3.46
CA VAL A 212 9.97 13.99 -4.20
C VAL A 212 10.71 12.79 -4.75
N CYS A 213 10.63 12.61 -6.07
CA CYS A 213 11.28 11.55 -6.82
C CYS A 213 11.33 11.94 -8.31
N LEU A 214 12.18 11.26 -9.08
CA LEU A 214 12.26 11.46 -10.54
C LEU A 214 11.59 10.34 -11.35
N CYS A 215 11.05 9.29 -10.73
CA CYS A 215 10.61 8.12 -11.48
C CYS A 215 9.35 8.33 -12.33
N GLU A 216 8.51 9.29 -11.95
CA GLU A 216 7.34 9.70 -12.74
C GLU A 216 7.73 10.57 -13.94
N TYR A 217 8.90 11.21 -13.88
CA TYR A 217 9.35 12.25 -14.81
C TYR A 217 10.49 11.80 -15.72
N THR A 218 11.15 10.68 -15.40
CA THR A 218 12.25 10.16 -16.20
C THR A 218 11.78 9.26 -17.33
N SER A 219 12.42 9.34 -18.49
CA SER A 219 12.13 8.49 -19.64
C SER A 219 12.41 7.01 -19.37
N HIS A 220 13.35 6.71 -18.46
CA HIS A 220 13.71 5.34 -18.06
C HIS A 220 12.98 4.84 -16.81
N GLY A 221 12.22 5.69 -16.09
CA GLY A 221 11.42 5.29 -14.92
C GLY A 221 12.23 4.90 -13.66
N HIS A 222 13.50 5.34 -13.57
CA HIS A 222 14.33 5.18 -12.36
C HIS A 222 14.18 6.39 -11.45
N CYS A 223 14.47 6.22 -10.15
CA CYS A 223 14.29 7.28 -9.16
C CYS A 223 15.34 8.40 -9.20
N GLY A 224 16.32 8.34 -10.11
CA GLY A 224 17.40 9.31 -10.21
C GLY A 224 18.04 9.30 -11.61
N ILE A 225 19.03 10.18 -11.79
CA ILE A 225 19.81 10.31 -13.02
C ILE A 225 20.77 9.13 -13.15
N LEU A 226 20.89 8.56 -14.35
CA LEU A 226 21.75 7.41 -14.62
C LEU A 226 23.09 7.84 -15.25
N ARG A 227 24.12 7.01 -15.07
CA ARG A 227 25.36 7.06 -15.83
C ARG A 227 25.20 6.34 -17.17
N ASP A 228 26.19 6.47 -18.04
CA ASP A 228 26.22 5.80 -19.35
C ASP A 228 26.10 4.27 -19.27
N ASP A 229 26.56 3.66 -18.16
CA ASP A 229 26.45 2.22 -17.89
C ASP A 229 25.07 1.79 -17.33
N GLY A 230 24.14 2.73 -17.18
CA GLY A 230 22.81 2.52 -16.61
C GLY A 230 22.77 2.48 -15.08
N SER A 231 23.90 2.63 -14.38
CA SER A 231 23.95 2.73 -12.92
C SER A 231 23.47 4.10 -12.43
N LEU A 232 22.98 4.15 -11.20
CA LEU A 232 22.49 5.39 -10.59
C LEU A 232 23.65 6.38 -10.32
N ASN A 233 23.59 7.57 -10.90
CA ASN A 233 24.48 8.67 -10.56
C ASN A 233 23.97 9.40 -9.31
N ASN A 234 24.41 8.93 -8.13
CA ASN A 234 23.93 9.43 -6.85
C ASN A 234 24.12 10.95 -6.68
N GLN A 235 25.27 11.50 -7.06
CA GLN A 235 25.56 12.93 -6.88
C GLN A 235 24.59 13.80 -7.69
N LEU A 236 24.50 13.57 -9.01
CA LEU A 236 23.58 14.32 -9.86
C LEU A 236 22.12 14.11 -9.46
N SER A 237 21.76 12.91 -9.02
CA SER A 237 20.41 12.60 -8.54
C SER A 237 20.07 13.42 -7.30
N VAL A 238 20.96 13.45 -6.30
CA VAL A 238 20.76 14.21 -5.06
C VAL A 238 20.64 15.70 -5.34
N ASP A 239 21.48 16.25 -6.21
CA ASP A 239 21.42 17.66 -6.59
C ASP A 239 20.06 17.98 -7.22
N ARG A 240 19.63 17.17 -8.20
CA ARG A 240 18.34 17.35 -8.88
C ARG A 240 17.14 17.18 -7.95
N ILE A 241 17.14 16.14 -7.11
CA ILE A 241 16.05 15.85 -6.16
C ILE A 241 15.89 16.98 -5.15
N SER A 242 17.01 17.57 -4.71
CA SER A 242 16.97 18.69 -3.77
C SER A 242 16.46 19.97 -4.43
N ASP A 243 16.72 20.21 -5.71
CA ASP A 243 16.07 21.31 -6.47
C ASP A 243 14.55 21.12 -6.53
N VAL A 244 14.09 19.91 -6.88
CA VAL A 244 12.66 19.59 -6.96
C VAL A 244 11.96 19.78 -5.60
N ALA A 245 12.59 19.33 -4.51
CA ALA A 245 12.04 19.52 -3.17
C ALA A 245 11.86 21.01 -2.82
N VAL A 246 12.86 21.83 -3.12
CA VAL A 246 12.81 23.28 -2.88
C VAL A 246 11.72 23.94 -3.73
N ALA A 247 11.61 23.57 -5.00
CA ALA A 247 10.58 24.10 -5.89
C ALA A 247 9.16 23.81 -5.37
N TYR A 248 8.89 22.58 -4.91
CA TYR A 248 7.62 22.23 -4.28
C TYR A 248 7.36 23.02 -2.99
N ALA A 249 8.39 23.19 -2.16
CA ALA A 249 8.30 23.99 -0.93
C ALA A 249 7.98 25.46 -1.23
N GLN A 250 8.66 26.07 -2.21
CA GLN A 250 8.42 27.44 -2.68
C GLN A 250 7.02 27.61 -3.30
N ALA A 251 6.50 26.57 -3.96
CA ALA A 251 5.11 26.56 -4.45
C ALA A 251 4.07 26.51 -3.32
N GLY A 252 4.48 26.16 -2.10
CA GLY A 252 3.64 26.18 -0.90
C GLY A 252 3.35 24.80 -0.31
N ALA A 253 4.10 23.75 -0.66
CA ALA A 253 3.99 22.46 0.02
C ALA A 253 4.37 22.62 1.51
N HIS A 254 3.56 22.04 2.39
CA HIS A 254 3.83 22.03 3.83
C HIS A 254 4.87 20.96 4.20
N CYS A 255 4.92 19.89 3.40
CA CYS A 255 5.83 18.78 3.58
C CYS A 255 6.36 18.27 2.25
N VAL A 256 7.67 18.02 2.20
CA VAL A 256 8.33 17.34 1.09
C VAL A 256 8.76 15.95 1.56
N ALA A 257 8.42 14.93 0.77
CA ALA A 257 8.59 13.54 1.15
C ALA A 257 9.47 12.79 0.12
N PRO A 258 10.82 12.88 0.24
CA PRO A 258 11.75 12.25 -0.70
C PRO A 258 11.71 10.73 -0.64
N SER A 259 11.31 10.12 -1.75
CA SER A 259 11.03 8.68 -1.89
C SER A 259 12.06 7.92 -2.73
N ASP A 260 13.11 8.60 -3.16
CA ASP A 260 14.08 8.17 -4.15
C ASP A 260 15.11 7.12 -3.65
N MET A 261 15.42 7.14 -2.35
CA MET A 261 16.44 6.30 -1.68
C MET A 261 17.91 6.54 -2.09
N ASN A 262 18.25 7.70 -2.67
CA ASN A 262 19.65 8.09 -2.88
C ASN A 262 20.35 8.37 -1.54
N ASP A 263 21.65 8.12 -1.48
CA ASP A 263 22.43 8.36 -0.28
C ASP A 263 22.70 9.87 -0.13
N GLY A 264 22.40 10.43 1.06
CA GLY A 264 22.67 11.83 1.38
C GLY A 264 21.62 12.85 0.92
N ARG A 265 20.51 12.42 0.29
CA ARG A 265 19.50 13.36 -0.22
C ARG A 265 18.82 14.20 0.86
N ILE A 266 18.66 13.67 2.09
CA ILE A 266 17.98 14.39 3.18
C ILE A 266 18.84 15.58 3.59
N ARG A 267 20.15 15.38 3.72
CA ARG A 267 21.09 16.46 4.01
C ARG A 267 21.04 17.55 2.94
N ALA A 268 21.08 17.16 1.66
CA ALA A 268 21.04 18.11 0.56
C ALA A 268 19.73 18.93 0.55
N ILE A 269 18.57 18.28 0.71
CA ILE A 269 17.28 18.96 0.81
C ILE A 269 17.24 19.90 2.00
N LYS A 270 17.64 19.44 3.20
CA LYS A 270 17.60 20.26 4.42
C LYS A 270 18.50 21.48 4.31
N LEU A 271 19.71 21.33 3.75
CA LEU A 271 20.62 22.44 3.52
C LEU A 271 20.04 23.49 2.57
N LYS A 272 19.45 23.09 1.44
CA LYS A 272 18.81 24.04 0.52
C LYS A 272 17.59 24.72 1.16
N LEU A 273 16.78 24.01 1.93
CA LEU A 273 15.67 24.62 2.67
C LEU A 273 16.16 25.67 3.69
N ILE A 274 17.34 25.45 4.30
CA ILE A 274 17.98 26.42 5.21
C ILE A 274 18.48 27.63 4.44
N GLU A 275 19.18 27.41 3.32
CA GLU A 275 19.71 28.46 2.45
C GLU A 275 18.60 29.39 1.91
N GLU A 276 17.48 28.81 1.51
CA GLU A 276 16.27 29.52 1.07
C GLU A 276 15.50 30.20 2.24
N GLY A 277 15.92 29.97 3.49
CA GLY A 277 15.28 30.56 4.66
C GLY A 277 13.90 29.99 4.99
N ILE A 278 13.52 28.84 4.42
CA ILE A 278 12.18 28.22 4.57
C ILE A 278 12.19 26.91 5.37
N ALA A 279 13.34 26.46 5.89
CA ALA A 279 13.42 25.25 6.71
C ALA A 279 12.51 25.25 7.95
N HIS A 280 12.20 26.43 8.50
CA HIS A 280 11.32 26.59 9.67
C HIS A 280 9.83 26.33 9.38
N ARG A 281 9.42 26.22 8.11
CA ARG A 281 8.00 26.07 7.70
C ARG A 281 7.72 24.82 6.87
N VAL A 282 8.75 24.06 6.50
CA VAL A 282 8.64 22.88 5.64
C VAL A 282 9.05 21.64 6.41
N VAL A 283 8.15 20.68 6.51
CA VAL A 283 8.41 19.37 7.12
C VAL A 283 9.14 18.47 6.10
N LEU A 284 10.25 17.86 6.52
CA LEU A 284 11.00 16.90 5.72
C LEU A 284 10.65 15.47 6.16
N MET A 285 9.80 14.79 5.37
CA MET A 285 9.33 13.43 5.65
C MET A 285 10.11 12.40 4.83
N SER A 286 11.18 11.87 5.41
CA SER A 286 12.03 10.92 4.70
C SER A 286 11.36 9.55 4.56
N TYR A 287 11.33 8.98 3.34
CA TYR A 287 11.16 7.54 3.16
C TYR A 287 12.44 6.80 3.56
N ALA A 288 12.79 6.85 4.85
CA ALA A 288 14.07 6.39 5.37
C ALA A 288 14.28 4.88 5.21
N ALA A 289 13.21 4.09 5.32
CA ALA A 289 13.23 2.65 5.13
C ALA A 289 12.24 2.24 4.03
N LYS A 290 12.62 2.47 2.76
CA LYS A 290 11.85 2.03 1.59
C LYS A 290 12.49 0.79 0.96
N PHE A 291 11.75 -0.31 1.01
CA PHE A 291 12.21 -1.61 0.51
C PHE A 291 11.88 -1.83 -0.96
N SER A 292 12.70 -2.61 -1.65
CA SER A 292 12.41 -3.22 -2.94
C SER A 292 11.44 -4.40 -2.72
N GLY A 293 10.53 -4.62 -3.67
CA GLY A 293 9.55 -5.71 -3.55
C GLY A 293 8.45 -5.65 -4.60
N CYS A 294 7.51 -6.59 -4.50
CA CYS A 294 6.40 -6.78 -5.44
C CYS A 294 5.12 -6.00 -5.09
N LEU A 295 5.06 -5.34 -3.92
CA LEU A 295 3.86 -4.65 -3.45
C LEU A 295 3.60 -3.27 -4.09
N TYR A 296 4.37 -2.90 -5.12
CA TYR A 296 4.25 -1.61 -5.82
C TYR A 296 3.55 -1.68 -7.18
N GLY A 297 3.14 -2.86 -7.64
CA GLY A 297 2.54 -3.06 -8.97
C GLY A 297 1.45 -2.03 -9.30
N PRO A 298 0.37 -1.96 -8.51
CA PRO A 298 -0.72 -1.02 -8.81
C PRO A 298 -0.33 0.47 -8.78
N PHE A 299 0.65 0.86 -7.95
CA PHE A 299 1.17 2.23 -7.94
C PHE A 299 1.89 2.56 -9.25
N ARG A 300 2.64 1.60 -9.82
CA ARG A 300 3.35 1.82 -11.08
C ARG A 300 2.38 2.01 -12.24
N ASP A 301 1.25 1.33 -12.24
CA ASP A 301 0.17 1.55 -13.20
C ASP A 301 -0.46 2.95 -13.00
N ALA A 302 -0.72 3.32 -11.74
CA ALA A 302 -1.28 4.63 -11.40
C ALA A 302 -0.40 5.80 -11.87
N ALA A 303 0.90 5.72 -11.56
CA ALA A 303 1.88 6.78 -11.76
C ALA A 303 2.61 6.72 -13.12
N GLY A 304 2.38 5.68 -13.93
CA GLY A 304 3.08 5.50 -15.20
C GLY A 304 4.60 5.43 -15.05
N SER A 305 5.08 4.80 -13.97
CA SER A 305 6.49 4.83 -13.53
C SER A 305 7.18 3.46 -13.56
N VAL A 306 6.73 2.56 -14.44
CA VAL A 306 7.39 1.26 -14.65
C VAL A 306 8.81 1.50 -15.18
N PRO A 307 9.87 0.95 -14.54
CA PRO A 307 11.23 1.05 -15.07
C PRO A 307 11.33 0.47 -16.47
N SER A 308 12.01 1.16 -17.38
CA SER A 308 12.16 0.72 -18.77
C SER A 308 13.14 -0.46 -18.92
N PHE A 309 14.05 -0.62 -17.96
CA PHE A 309 14.98 -1.75 -17.87
C PHE A 309 15.40 -1.99 -16.41
N GLY A 310 15.97 -3.17 -16.15
CA GLY A 310 16.51 -3.53 -14.84
C GLY A 310 15.48 -3.48 -13.72
N ASP A 311 15.95 -3.18 -12.50
CA ASP A 311 15.12 -3.01 -11.32
C ASP A 311 15.66 -1.90 -10.40
N ARG A 312 15.02 -1.73 -9.24
CA ARG A 312 15.36 -0.68 -8.26
C ARG A 312 16.17 -1.21 -7.07
N LYS A 313 16.69 -2.44 -7.12
CA LYS A 313 17.34 -3.12 -5.98
C LYS A 313 18.70 -2.53 -5.60
N CYS A 314 19.30 -1.71 -6.46
CA CYS A 314 20.57 -1.03 -6.17
C CYS A 314 20.44 0.21 -5.28
N TYR A 315 19.22 0.61 -4.90
CA TYR A 315 18.99 1.76 -4.02
C TYR A 315 17.78 1.56 -3.08
N GLN A 316 16.72 0.88 -3.52
CA GLN A 316 15.69 0.41 -2.59
C GLN A 316 16.23 -0.74 -1.75
N LEU A 317 15.92 -0.74 -0.45
CA LEU A 317 16.50 -1.72 0.49
C LEU A 317 16.10 -3.16 0.11
N PRO A 318 16.99 -4.16 0.25
CA PRO A 318 16.60 -5.56 0.07
C PRO A 318 15.65 -5.98 1.19
N HIS A 319 14.66 -6.83 0.90
CA HIS A 319 13.60 -7.19 1.87
C HIS A 319 14.14 -7.84 3.16
N GLY A 320 15.27 -8.56 3.12
CA GLY A 320 15.93 -9.11 4.31
C GLY A 320 16.87 -8.12 5.03
N GLY A 321 16.93 -6.86 4.58
CA GLY A 321 17.94 -5.87 4.95
C GLY A 321 17.65 -5.06 6.21
N ARG A 322 17.24 -5.69 7.32
CA ARG A 322 16.92 -4.97 8.59
C ARG A 322 18.05 -4.06 9.07
N GLY A 323 19.30 -4.54 9.03
CA GLY A 323 20.46 -3.73 9.44
C GLY A 323 20.69 -2.48 8.57
N LEU A 324 20.41 -2.58 7.26
CA LEU A 324 20.48 -1.41 6.36
C LEU A 324 19.36 -0.42 6.66
N ALA A 325 18.13 -0.90 6.92
CA ALA A 325 17.01 -0.05 7.30
C ALA A 325 17.33 0.76 8.57
N ARG A 326 17.86 0.11 9.62
CA ARG A 326 18.28 0.80 10.86
C ARG A 326 19.34 1.87 10.59
N ARG A 327 20.37 1.55 9.79
CA ARG A 327 21.41 2.51 9.40
C ARG A 327 20.84 3.70 8.60
N ALA A 328 19.93 3.45 7.67
CA ALA A 328 19.29 4.50 6.86
C ALA A 328 18.41 5.42 7.72
N MET A 329 17.69 4.85 8.69
CA MET A 329 16.92 5.66 9.66
C MET A 329 17.82 6.54 10.51
N HIS A 330 18.90 6.01 11.08
CA HIS A 330 19.87 6.83 11.82
C HIS A 330 20.48 7.94 10.96
N ARG A 331 20.86 7.62 9.71
CA ARG A 331 21.38 8.60 8.75
C ARG A 331 20.38 9.72 8.54
N ASP A 332 19.16 9.40 8.12
CA ASP A 332 18.19 10.41 7.71
C ASP A 332 17.75 11.30 8.88
N ILE A 333 17.70 10.76 10.11
CA ILE A 333 17.50 11.56 11.33
C ILE A 333 18.67 12.55 11.51
N ALA A 334 19.92 12.06 11.44
CA ALA A 334 21.10 12.91 11.59
C ALA A 334 21.22 13.96 10.47
N GLU A 335 20.65 13.69 9.30
CA GLU A 335 20.61 14.61 8.16
C GLU A 335 19.46 15.63 8.22
N GLY A 336 18.59 15.57 9.25
CA GLY A 336 17.58 16.59 9.53
C GLY A 336 16.16 16.26 9.05
N ALA A 337 15.84 14.98 8.85
CA ALA A 337 14.46 14.55 8.67
C ALA A 337 13.62 14.89 9.91
N ASP A 338 12.43 15.46 9.71
CA ASP A 338 11.50 15.76 10.79
C ASP A 338 10.55 14.57 11.05
N ILE A 339 10.37 13.71 10.03
CA ILE A 339 9.58 12.47 10.07
C ILE A 339 10.35 11.41 9.31
N ILE A 340 10.41 10.19 9.84
CA ILE A 340 10.88 9.01 9.10
C ILE A 340 9.72 8.09 8.74
N MET A 341 9.76 7.52 7.55
CA MET A 341 8.72 6.66 7.00
C MET A 341 9.25 5.27 6.63
N VAL A 342 8.46 4.24 6.95
CA VAL A 342 8.65 2.86 6.50
C VAL A 342 7.69 2.55 5.34
N LYS A 343 8.21 1.92 4.28
CA LYS A 343 7.43 1.53 3.09
C LYS A 343 7.97 0.23 2.47
N PRO A 344 7.14 -0.80 2.22
CA PRO A 344 5.73 -0.99 2.59
C PRO A 344 5.48 -1.04 4.10
N ALA A 345 4.22 -1.13 4.54
CA ALA A 345 3.88 -1.09 5.98
C ALA A 345 3.60 -2.48 6.56
N GLY A 346 2.55 -3.17 6.10
CA GLY A 346 2.05 -4.40 6.70
C GLY A 346 3.04 -5.57 6.68
N GLN A 347 3.89 -5.66 5.64
CA GLN A 347 4.96 -6.68 5.58
C GLN A 347 6.23 -6.29 6.35
N TYR A 348 6.29 -5.09 6.94
CA TYR A 348 7.48 -4.52 7.59
C TYR A 348 7.13 -3.87 8.95
N LEU A 349 6.15 -4.43 9.66
CA LEU A 349 5.75 -3.96 10.99
C LEU A 349 6.91 -4.04 12.00
N ASP A 350 7.81 -5.01 11.85
CA ASP A 350 9.05 -5.12 12.63
C ASP A 350 9.98 -3.92 12.39
N ILE A 351 10.05 -3.43 11.15
CA ILE A 351 10.84 -2.24 10.79
C ILE A 351 10.17 -0.96 11.30
N ILE A 352 8.84 -0.89 11.34
CA ILE A 352 8.12 0.24 11.98
C ILE A 352 8.44 0.27 13.49
N SER A 353 8.51 -0.90 14.14
CA SER A 353 8.93 -0.99 15.54
C SER A 353 10.37 -0.52 15.74
N ASP A 354 11.30 -0.92 14.87
CA ASP A 354 12.68 -0.39 14.87
C ASP A 354 12.70 1.13 14.67
N ALA A 355 11.88 1.65 13.75
CA ALA A 355 11.77 3.07 13.47
C ALA A 355 11.28 3.84 14.70
N LYS A 356 10.31 3.30 15.45
CA LYS A 356 9.82 3.93 16.68
C LYS A 356 10.84 3.87 17.81
N GLU A 357 11.66 2.82 17.90
CA GLU A 357 12.76 2.75 18.86
C GLU A 357 13.84 3.81 18.54
N ILE A 358 14.28 3.87 17.28
CA ILE A 358 15.35 4.75 16.81
C ILE A 358 14.90 6.22 16.82
N GLY A 359 13.68 6.48 16.36
CA GLY A 359 13.04 7.80 16.29
C GLY A 359 12.02 7.99 17.42
N LYS A 360 12.32 7.57 18.65
CA LYS A 360 11.35 7.61 19.77
C LYS A 360 10.73 8.99 20.02
N ASP A 361 11.50 10.04 19.77
CA ASP A 361 11.14 11.44 20.03
C ASP A 361 10.55 12.14 18.78
N MET A 362 10.35 11.42 17.68
CA MET A 362 9.82 11.98 16.44
C MET A 362 8.61 11.19 15.90
N PRO A 363 7.81 11.79 15.00
CA PRO A 363 6.76 11.05 14.31
C PRO A 363 7.35 9.97 13.41
N VAL A 364 6.68 8.81 13.39
CA VAL A 364 6.98 7.72 12.46
C VAL A 364 5.78 7.56 11.53
N ALA A 365 6.04 7.67 10.23
CA ALA A 365 5.04 7.42 9.20
C ALA A 365 5.16 5.98 8.67
N ALA A 366 4.05 5.43 8.22
CA ALA A 366 4.01 4.15 7.52
C ALA A 366 3.12 4.26 6.29
N TYR A 367 3.57 3.69 5.17
CA TYR A 367 2.79 3.70 3.93
C TYR A 367 2.20 2.31 3.69
N GLN A 368 0.88 2.19 3.86
CA GLN A 368 0.12 1.03 3.38
C GLN A 368 -0.02 1.10 1.86
N VAL A 369 0.87 0.40 1.16
CA VAL A 369 1.11 0.62 -0.27
C VAL A 369 -0.01 0.05 -1.13
N SER A 370 0.06 0.38 -2.42
CA SER A 370 -0.93 0.03 -3.42
C SER A 370 -1.20 -1.46 -3.52
N GLY A 371 -0.17 -2.31 -3.43
CA GLY A 371 -0.32 -3.77 -3.45
C GLY A 371 -0.94 -4.32 -2.17
N GLU A 372 -0.65 -3.73 -1.01
CA GLU A 372 -1.28 -4.13 0.26
C GLU A 372 -2.78 -3.81 0.25
N PHE A 373 -3.14 -2.61 -0.19
CA PHE A 373 -4.52 -2.20 -0.37
C PHE A 373 -5.26 -3.10 -1.38
N ALA A 374 -4.69 -3.31 -2.57
CA ALA A 374 -5.30 -4.16 -3.60
C ALA A 374 -5.44 -5.62 -3.14
N MET A 375 -4.46 -6.15 -2.40
CA MET A 375 -4.50 -7.50 -1.83
C MET A 375 -5.65 -7.65 -0.82
N ILE A 376 -5.84 -6.68 0.08
CA ILE A 376 -6.96 -6.68 1.04
C ILE A 376 -8.30 -6.63 0.29
N HIS A 377 -8.43 -5.78 -0.72
CA HIS A 377 -9.64 -5.72 -1.56
C HIS A 377 -9.93 -7.05 -2.28
N ALA A 378 -8.90 -7.68 -2.84
CA ALA A 378 -9.04 -8.94 -3.56
C ALA A 378 -9.48 -10.08 -2.62
N ALA A 379 -8.86 -10.19 -1.45
CA ALA A 379 -9.20 -11.21 -0.46
C ALA A 379 -10.60 -10.99 0.14
N ALA A 380 -11.00 -9.75 0.42
CA ALA A 380 -12.36 -9.44 0.85
C ALA A 380 -13.40 -9.80 -0.22
N LYS A 381 -13.12 -9.48 -1.50
CA LYS A 381 -13.99 -9.86 -2.63
C LYS A 381 -14.10 -11.38 -2.79
N ALA A 382 -13.06 -12.12 -2.44
CA ALA A 382 -13.05 -13.59 -2.44
C ALA A 382 -13.74 -14.20 -1.21
N GLY A 383 -14.24 -13.40 -0.27
CA GLY A 383 -14.93 -13.88 0.93
C GLY A 383 -14.01 -14.38 2.04
N VAL A 384 -12.71 -14.05 2.00
CA VAL A 384 -11.74 -14.47 3.04
C VAL A 384 -12.02 -13.75 4.37
N PHE A 385 -12.42 -12.47 4.30
CA PHE A 385 -12.76 -11.64 5.45
C PHE A 385 -13.65 -10.45 5.04
N ASP A 386 -14.24 -9.77 6.02
CA ASP A 386 -14.89 -8.47 5.82
C ASP A 386 -13.85 -7.37 5.55
N LEU A 387 -14.13 -6.51 4.56
CA LEU A 387 -13.23 -5.45 4.13
C LEU A 387 -12.98 -4.41 5.24
N LYS A 388 -14.05 -3.99 5.93
CA LYS A 388 -13.95 -2.98 6.98
C LYS A 388 -13.12 -3.52 8.14
N ALA A 389 -13.43 -4.73 8.61
CA ALA A 389 -12.68 -5.39 9.69
C ALA A 389 -11.19 -5.49 9.37
N MET A 390 -10.82 -6.00 8.19
CA MET A 390 -9.40 -6.13 7.82
C MET A 390 -8.70 -4.79 7.59
N ALA A 391 -9.42 -3.77 7.11
CA ALA A 391 -8.85 -2.42 6.98
C ALA A 391 -8.47 -1.85 8.37
N PHE A 392 -9.36 -1.97 9.37
CA PHE A 392 -9.06 -1.60 10.75
C PHE A 392 -7.91 -2.43 11.31
N GLU A 393 -7.96 -3.76 11.23
CA GLU A 393 -6.91 -4.63 11.79
C GLU A 393 -5.53 -4.36 11.19
N SER A 394 -5.45 -4.18 9.87
CA SER A 394 -4.17 -3.85 9.20
C SER A 394 -3.64 -2.48 9.60
N THR A 395 -4.52 -1.48 9.76
CA THR A 395 -4.11 -0.12 10.11
C THR A 395 -3.77 0.00 11.61
N GLU A 396 -4.53 -0.65 12.48
CA GLU A 396 -4.22 -0.75 13.91
C GLU A 396 -2.95 -1.55 14.15
N GLY A 397 -2.65 -2.55 13.32
CA GLY A 397 -1.35 -3.24 13.31
C GLY A 397 -0.18 -2.28 13.04
N ILE A 398 -0.35 -1.32 12.13
CA ILE A 398 0.63 -0.26 11.84
C ILE A 398 0.81 0.67 13.05
N LEU A 399 -0.28 1.07 13.71
CA LEU A 399 -0.23 1.90 14.92
C LEU A 399 0.44 1.17 16.09
N ARG A 400 0.08 -0.11 16.31
CA ARG A 400 0.67 -0.98 17.32
C ARG A 400 2.19 -1.14 17.12
N ALA A 401 2.64 -1.17 15.87
CA ALA A 401 4.07 -1.20 15.55
C ALA A 401 4.79 0.12 15.85
N GLY A 402 4.08 1.21 16.15
CA GLY A 402 4.65 2.46 16.62
C GLY A 402 4.41 3.68 15.72
N ALA A 403 3.81 3.49 14.54
CA ALA A 403 3.53 4.61 13.64
C ALA A 403 2.51 5.59 14.24
N THR A 404 2.72 6.88 13.98
CA THR A 404 1.83 8.00 14.34
C THR A 404 1.12 8.59 13.14
N ILE A 405 1.57 8.25 11.92
CA ILE A 405 1.05 8.75 10.64
C ILE A 405 0.89 7.56 9.70
N VAL A 406 -0.25 7.47 9.02
CA VAL A 406 -0.54 6.40 8.06
C VAL A 406 -0.88 7.02 6.70
N VAL A 407 -0.06 6.72 5.70
CA VAL A 407 -0.38 6.99 4.30
C VAL A 407 -1.18 5.79 3.77
N SER A 408 -2.45 5.98 3.42
CA SER A 408 -3.32 4.88 2.99
C SER A 408 -4.40 5.30 1.99
N TYR A 409 -4.67 4.41 1.03
CA TYR A 409 -5.78 4.51 0.09
C TYR A 409 -7.14 4.21 0.73
N PHE A 410 -7.18 3.60 1.92
CA PHE A 410 -8.41 3.45 2.72
C PHE A 410 -8.88 4.76 3.35
N THR A 411 -8.12 5.86 3.25
CA THR A 411 -8.45 7.13 3.91
C THR A 411 -9.90 7.58 3.68
N PRO A 412 -10.46 7.60 2.45
CA PRO A 412 -11.86 7.96 2.26
C PRO A 412 -12.85 7.10 3.05
N ARG A 413 -12.57 5.78 3.19
CA ARG A 413 -13.39 4.85 3.96
C ARG A 413 -13.26 5.10 5.46
N PHE A 414 -12.04 5.33 5.96
CA PHE A 414 -11.83 5.65 7.37
C PHE A 414 -12.46 6.96 7.80
N LEU A 415 -12.53 7.96 6.92
CA LEU A 415 -13.24 9.22 7.23
C LEU A 415 -14.74 9.00 7.47
N ASP A 416 -15.32 7.96 6.87
CA ASP A 416 -16.71 7.54 7.11
C ASP A 416 -16.84 6.59 8.30
N TRP A 417 -15.87 5.68 8.49
CA TRP A 417 -15.96 4.66 9.53
C TRP A 417 -15.54 5.12 10.92
N LEU A 418 -14.62 6.08 11.00
CA LEU A 418 -14.24 6.70 12.26
C LEU A 418 -15.32 7.72 12.63
N GLU A 419 -15.86 7.56 13.83
CA GLU A 419 -16.75 8.55 14.43
C GLU A 419 -16.04 9.91 14.52
N SER A 420 -16.83 10.98 14.45
CA SER A 420 -16.34 12.36 14.48
C SER A 420 -15.81 12.77 15.83
#